data_AF-D3BTR2-F1
#
_entry.id   AF-D3BTR2-F1
#
_cell.length_a   1.000
_cell.length_b   1.000
_cell.length_c   1.000
_cell.angle_alpha   90.00
_cell.angle_beta   90.00
_cell.angle_gamma   90.00
#
_symmetry.space_group_name_H-M   'P 1'
#
loop_
_entity.id
_entity.type
_entity.pdbx_description
1 polymer ?
#
loop_
_entity_poly.entity_id
_entity_poly.type
_entity_poly.pdbx_seq_one_letter_code
_entity_poly.pdbx_strand_id
1 'polypeptide(L)'
;MANICIKEITKHPVNDIPDIYYKLGSRLIELDHHEKALPLFLELLNKAENLEYEFIWLKLGTIYKALNNYQLAIKYLQDFIDAEPTNKEACLLLSDIYKETGDHEKSLQLLTQADNNNTSEDSEKGKFESTLNDLESKRLKATQQDIKELFKVADDFMNLSKYPQFLGISRALLNGSGDNVRLKKKTVLGGALTMRSVPRRIDRYIRHVSHRSNQPFAERLDEKDYFFLVTNTCKVLLLFHRYDEASTFLRYALRNIRFVTQAYSHQLNFLLVGIAFNVSRPLLAFSHFKYVCTKKPFSNRIWNLFNKVVLMSKGDYFFTHKDFIRKLLNENPTSLPMRIITGNSQKTTGNAKSALLEYLRAFKCQPEDPLVNLLISVTILCQSLGRKNPDRHKIVLTAFSFFYKYKMIRQNKELQEVYYNLGRAAHQLEDNPELASQLIKQYCTI
;
A
#
# COMPACT_ATOMS: atom_id res chain seq x y z
N MET A 1 -35.27 11.60 17.81
CA MET A 1 -36.27 12.08 16.82
C MET A 1 -36.75 10.99 15.86
N ALA A 2 -35.87 10.21 15.21
CA ALA A 2 -36.28 9.18 14.23
C ALA A 2 -37.39 8.22 14.73
N ASN A 3 -37.28 7.68 15.96
CA ASN A 3 -38.29 6.78 16.53
C ASN A 3 -39.65 7.45 16.79
N ILE A 4 -39.69 8.77 17.00
CA ILE A 4 -40.92 9.53 17.23
C ILE A 4 -41.62 9.74 15.89
N CYS A 5 -40.86 10.14 14.86
CA CYS A 5 -41.38 10.31 13.50
C CYS A 5 -41.90 8.99 12.92
N ILE A 6 -41.17 7.87 13.10
CA ILE A 6 -41.64 6.55 12.66
C ILE A 6 -42.98 6.21 13.34
N LYS A 7 -43.08 6.38 14.66
CA LYS A 7 -44.31 6.07 15.43
C LYS A 7 -45.52 6.93 15.02
N GLU A 8 -45.31 8.19 14.67
CA GLU A 8 -46.41 9.07 14.20
C GLU A 8 -46.84 8.72 12.77
N ILE A 9 -45.90 8.39 11.88
CA ILE A 9 -46.19 8.04 10.48
C ILE A 9 -46.86 6.67 10.37
N THR A 10 -46.49 5.70 11.21
CA THR A 10 -47.10 4.36 11.24
C THR A 10 -48.55 4.33 11.74
N LYS A 11 -49.08 5.45 12.25
CA LYS A 11 -50.50 5.56 12.63
C LYS A 11 -51.43 5.71 11.42
N HIS A 12 -50.89 6.19 10.30
CA HIS A 12 -51.65 6.35 9.05
C HIS A 12 -51.41 5.12 8.16
N PRO A 13 -52.47 4.57 7.53
CA PRO A 13 -52.32 3.41 6.67
C PRO A 13 -51.44 3.77 5.47
N VAL A 14 -50.61 2.80 5.06
CA VAL A 14 -49.60 2.94 3.99
C VAL A 14 -50.21 3.45 2.68
N ASN A 15 -51.46 3.07 2.39
CA ASN A 15 -52.17 3.43 1.18
C ASN A 15 -52.47 4.93 1.08
N ASP A 16 -52.60 5.63 2.21
CA ASP A 16 -52.95 7.05 2.24
C ASP A 16 -51.71 7.94 2.02
N ILE A 17 -50.52 7.45 2.40
CA ILE A 17 -49.28 8.25 2.39
C ILE A 17 -48.02 7.47 1.93
N PRO A 18 -48.06 6.73 0.81
CA PRO A 18 -46.95 5.87 0.38
C PRO A 18 -45.64 6.65 0.10
N ASP A 19 -45.73 7.87 -0.44
CA ASP A 19 -44.57 8.74 -0.68
C ASP A 19 -43.81 9.10 0.60
N ILE A 20 -44.52 9.24 1.72
CA ILE A 20 -43.93 9.59 3.02
C ILE A 20 -43.17 8.38 3.56
N TYR A 21 -43.74 7.17 3.44
CA TYR A 21 -43.06 5.93 3.80
C TYR A 21 -41.78 5.74 2.97
N TYR A 22 -41.83 5.99 1.65
CA TYR A 22 -40.66 5.86 0.78
C TYR A 22 -39.56 6.87 1.13
N LYS A 23 -39.91 8.14 1.35
CA LYS A 23 -38.95 9.19 1.77
C LYS A 23 -38.35 8.91 3.14
N LEU A 24 -39.17 8.48 4.11
CA LEU A 24 -38.71 8.09 5.44
C LEU A 24 -37.74 6.90 5.37
N GLY A 25 -38.12 5.85 4.65
CA GLY A 25 -37.29 4.67 4.43
C GLY A 25 -35.97 5.01 3.76
N SER A 26 -36.01 5.82 2.69
CA SER A 26 -34.81 6.29 1.99
C SER A 26 -33.88 7.07 2.92
N ARG A 27 -34.44 7.96 3.76
CA ARG A 27 -33.65 8.71 4.72
C ARG A 27 -33.06 7.84 5.82
N LEU A 28 -33.75 6.77 6.22
CA LEU A 28 -33.22 5.79 7.18
C LEU A 28 -32.06 4.98 6.58
N ILE A 29 -32.13 4.61 5.30
CA ILE A 29 -31.01 3.98 4.58
C ILE A 29 -29.79 4.90 4.57
N GLU A 30 -29.97 6.19 4.25
CA GLU A 30 -28.87 7.18 4.26
C GLU A 30 -28.24 7.41 5.64
N LEU A 31 -28.96 7.06 6.72
CA LEU A 31 -28.50 7.14 8.10
C LEU A 31 -27.97 5.78 8.64
N ASP A 32 -27.75 4.80 7.77
CA ASP A 32 -27.32 3.43 8.11
C ASP A 32 -28.27 2.69 9.09
N HIS A 33 -29.54 3.08 9.17
CA HIS A 33 -30.56 2.46 10.02
C HIS A 33 -31.38 1.40 9.26
N HIS A 34 -30.70 0.41 8.69
CA HIS A 34 -31.28 -0.60 7.79
C HIS A 34 -32.37 -1.47 8.46
N GLU A 35 -32.20 -1.85 9.73
CA GLU A 35 -33.18 -2.67 10.47
C GLU A 35 -34.55 -1.99 10.61
N LYS A 36 -34.56 -0.65 10.72
CA LYS A 36 -35.79 0.14 10.84
C LYS A 36 -36.40 0.48 9.48
N ALA A 37 -35.57 0.59 8.45
CA ALA A 37 -36.03 0.83 7.09
C ALA A 37 -36.74 -0.39 6.49
N LEU A 38 -36.26 -1.60 6.81
CA LEU A 38 -36.79 -2.85 6.29
C LEU A 38 -38.31 -3.02 6.41
N PRO A 39 -38.95 -2.90 7.60
CA PRO A 39 -40.39 -3.10 7.73
C PRO A 39 -41.19 -2.08 6.92
N LEU A 40 -40.71 -0.84 6.80
CA LEU A 40 -41.38 0.21 6.02
C LEU A 40 -41.43 -0.13 4.52
N PHE A 41 -40.33 -0.65 3.97
CA PHE A 41 -40.29 -1.05 2.56
C PHE A 41 -41.04 -2.36 2.28
N LEU A 42 -41.06 -3.31 3.23
CA LEU A 42 -41.89 -4.51 3.10
C LEU A 42 -43.39 -4.19 3.17
N GLU A 43 -43.79 -3.25 4.03
CA GLU A 43 -45.17 -2.77 4.10
C GLU A 43 -45.58 -2.04 2.81
N LEU A 44 -44.70 -1.22 2.23
CA LEU A 44 -44.91 -0.59 0.93
C LEU A 44 -45.08 -1.61 -0.19
N LEU A 45 -44.22 -2.64 -0.24
CA LEU A 45 -44.28 -3.69 -1.26
C LEU A 45 -45.61 -4.47 -1.23
N ASN A 46 -46.20 -4.67 -0.05
CA ASN A 46 -47.41 -5.49 0.11
C ASN A 46 -48.73 -4.73 -0.12
N LYS A 47 -48.75 -3.40 -0.04
CA LYS A 47 -50.01 -2.62 0.08
C LYS A 47 -50.23 -1.52 -0.95
N ALA A 48 -49.18 -1.02 -1.62
CA ALA A 48 -49.28 0.19 -2.42
C ALA A 48 -49.61 -0.09 -3.91
N GLU A 49 -50.85 -0.39 -4.26
CA GLU A 49 -51.29 -0.82 -5.63
C GLU A 49 -50.82 0.03 -6.85
N ASN A 50 -50.20 1.22 -6.71
CA ASN A 50 -49.97 2.13 -7.84
C ASN A 50 -48.68 3.01 -7.81
N LEU A 51 -47.59 2.61 -7.14
CA LEU A 51 -46.33 3.37 -7.19
C LEU A 51 -45.20 2.54 -7.80
N GLU A 52 -44.22 3.23 -8.38
CA GLU A 52 -43.01 2.69 -9.06
C GLU A 52 -42.30 1.59 -8.25
N TYR A 53 -42.82 0.36 -8.32
CA TYR A 53 -42.43 -0.79 -7.49
C TYR A 53 -41.00 -1.23 -7.74
N GLU A 54 -40.49 -0.97 -8.93
CA GLU A 54 -39.16 -1.35 -9.36
C GLU A 54 -38.13 -0.75 -8.38
N PHE A 55 -38.17 0.56 -8.12
CA PHE A 55 -37.19 1.19 -7.21
C PHE A 55 -37.27 0.68 -5.77
N ILE A 56 -38.40 0.10 -5.33
CA ILE A 56 -38.53 -0.53 -4.00
C ILE A 56 -37.67 -1.78 -3.92
N TRP A 57 -37.63 -2.61 -4.97
CA TRP A 57 -36.76 -3.79 -5.01
C TRP A 57 -35.29 -3.43 -4.91
N LEU A 58 -34.87 -2.33 -5.56
CA LEU A 58 -33.52 -1.78 -5.41
C LEU A 58 -33.21 -1.38 -3.95
N LYS A 59 -34.15 -0.71 -3.28
CA LYS A 59 -33.99 -0.34 -1.85
C LYS A 59 -33.98 -1.57 -0.93
N LEU A 60 -34.82 -2.55 -1.17
CA LEU A 60 -34.80 -3.82 -0.41
C LEU A 60 -33.48 -4.57 -0.62
N GLY A 61 -32.98 -4.63 -1.85
CA GLY A 61 -31.67 -5.18 -2.18
C GLY A 61 -30.53 -4.51 -1.41
N THR A 62 -30.51 -3.18 -1.35
CA THR A 62 -29.50 -2.44 -0.57
C THR A 62 -29.61 -2.70 0.93
N ILE A 63 -30.83 -2.75 1.49
CA ILE A 63 -31.07 -3.07 2.90
C ILE A 63 -30.60 -4.49 3.23
N TYR A 64 -31.03 -5.50 2.45
CA TYR A 64 -30.67 -6.89 2.71
C TYR A 64 -29.17 -7.13 2.54
N LYS A 65 -28.50 -6.45 1.60
CA LYS A 65 -27.04 -6.43 1.50
C LYS A 65 -26.40 -5.90 2.78
N ALA A 66 -26.87 -4.76 3.29
CA ALA A 66 -26.33 -4.18 4.52
C ALA A 66 -26.58 -5.05 5.77
N LEU A 67 -27.65 -5.85 5.77
CA LEU A 67 -27.96 -6.84 6.80
C LEU A 67 -27.23 -8.19 6.60
N ASN A 68 -26.35 -8.30 5.60
CA ASN A 68 -25.64 -9.52 5.20
C ASN A 68 -26.56 -10.71 4.82
N ASN A 69 -27.83 -10.44 4.48
CA ASN A 69 -28.73 -11.47 3.97
C ASN A 69 -28.68 -11.52 2.45
N TYR A 70 -27.59 -12.11 1.94
CA TYR A 70 -27.27 -12.10 0.51
C TYR A 70 -28.29 -12.86 -0.34
N GLN A 71 -28.93 -13.90 0.18
CA GLN A 71 -29.90 -14.70 -0.59
C GLN A 71 -31.12 -13.88 -0.99
N LEU A 72 -31.71 -13.16 -0.02
CA LEU A 72 -32.86 -12.28 -0.30
C LEU A 72 -32.42 -11.05 -1.10
N ALA A 73 -31.24 -10.49 -0.83
CA ALA A 73 -30.71 -9.37 -1.60
C ALA A 73 -30.56 -9.70 -3.09
N ILE A 74 -30.00 -10.88 -3.41
CA ILE A 74 -29.87 -11.38 -4.79
C ILE A 74 -31.25 -11.52 -5.43
N LYS A 75 -32.22 -12.13 -4.74
CA LYS A 75 -33.58 -12.32 -5.27
C LYS A 75 -34.21 -10.99 -5.68
N TYR A 76 -34.28 -10.03 -4.76
CA TYR A 76 -34.90 -8.73 -5.05
C TYR A 76 -34.15 -7.92 -6.11
N LEU A 77 -32.81 -7.99 -6.15
CA LEU A 77 -32.03 -7.30 -7.19
C LEU A 77 -32.15 -7.97 -8.56
N GLN A 78 -32.29 -9.29 -8.61
CA GLN A 78 -32.53 -10.01 -9.86
C GLN A 78 -33.92 -9.66 -10.41
N ASP A 79 -34.96 -9.70 -9.58
CA ASP A 79 -36.32 -9.28 -9.95
C ASP A 79 -36.32 -7.84 -10.49
N PHE A 80 -35.50 -6.95 -9.91
CA PHE A 80 -35.33 -5.58 -10.39
C PHE A 80 -34.60 -5.46 -11.73
N ILE A 81 -33.50 -6.20 -11.92
CA ILE A 81 -32.73 -6.17 -13.17
C ILE A 81 -33.53 -6.79 -14.32
N ASP A 82 -34.37 -7.79 -14.03
CA ASP A 82 -35.25 -8.39 -15.02
C ASP A 82 -36.32 -7.39 -15.51
N ALA A 83 -36.74 -6.43 -14.66
CA ALA A 83 -37.64 -5.34 -15.01
C ALA A 83 -36.91 -4.14 -15.67
N GLU A 84 -35.79 -3.70 -15.11
CA GLU A 84 -34.95 -2.60 -15.62
C GLU A 84 -33.50 -3.05 -15.93
N PRO A 85 -33.25 -3.73 -17.07
CA PRO A 85 -31.90 -4.21 -17.42
C PRO A 85 -30.87 -3.09 -17.62
N THR A 86 -31.32 -1.86 -17.86
CA THR A 86 -30.45 -0.70 -18.12
C THR A 86 -29.96 -0.02 -16.84
N ASN A 87 -30.45 -0.44 -15.67
CA ASN A 87 -30.13 0.22 -14.41
C ASN A 87 -28.76 -0.23 -13.87
N LYS A 88 -27.78 0.66 -14.05
CA LYS A 88 -26.38 0.50 -13.65
C LYS A 88 -26.18 0.32 -12.16
N GLU A 89 -26.98 1.00 -11.35
CA GLU A 89 -26.84 0.95 -9.88
C GLU A 89 -27.17 -0.44 -9.36
N ALA A 90 -28.23 -1.06 -9.88
CA ALA A 90 -28.61 -2.42 -9.51
C ALA A 90 -27.59 -3.46 -9.95
N CYS A 91 -27.08 -3.34 -11.18
CA CYS A 91 -26.04 -4.23 -11.69
C CYS A 91 -24.78 -4.17 -10.82
N LEU A 92 -24.34 -2.95 -10.44
CA LEU A 92 -23.22 -2.75 -9.53
C LEU A 92 -23.48 -3.38 -8.15
N LEU A 93 -24.67 -3.17 -7.57
CA LEU A 93 -25.04 -3.71 -6.27
C LEU A 93 -25.07 -5.24 -6.26
N LEU A 94 -25.65 -5.85 -7.29
CA LEU A 94 -25.70 -7.31 -7.42
C LEU A 94 -24.31 -7.89 -7.68
N SER A 95 -23.50 -7.23 -8.52
CA SER A 95 -22.10 -7.63 -8.77
C SER A 95 -21.26 -7.64 -7.48
N ASP A 96 -21.48 -6.67 -6.59
CA ASP A 96 -20.82 -6.62 -5.28
C ASP A 96 -21.23 -7.79 -4.38
N ILE A 97 -22.51 -8.17 -4.39
CA ILE A 97 -22.99 -9.31 -3.61
C ILE A 97 -22.40 -10.62 -4.15
N TYR A 98 -22.35 -10.79 -5.47
CA TYR A 98 -21.68 -11.95 -6.07
C TYR A 98 -20.19 -11.99 -5.71
N LYS A 99 -19.50 -10.84 -5.63
CA LYS A 99 -18.12 -10.79 -5.14
C LYS A 99 -17.97 -11.18 -3.68
N GLU A 100 -18.87 -10.70 -2.80
CA GLU A 100 -18.84 -11.00 -1.37
C GLU A 100 -19.16 -12.48 -1.09
N THR A 101 -19.99 -13.10 -1.93
CA THR A 101 -20.31 -14.54 -1.87
C THR A 101 -19.28 -15.44 -2.56
N GLY A 102 -18.34 -14.88 -3.31
CA GLY A 102 -17.28 -15.59 -4.04
C GLY A 102 -17.64 -16.02 -5.46
N ASP A 103 -18.85 -15.71 -5.93
CA ASP A 103 -19.37 -16.01 -7.28
C ASP A 103 -18.87 -15.00 -8.34
N HIS A 104 -17.55 -14.84 -8.47
CA HIS A 104 -16.94 -13.86 -9.39
C HIS A 104 -17.32 -14.05 -10.87
N GLU A 105 -17.61 -15.28 -11.29
CA GLU A 105 -18.02 -15.57 -12.68
C GLU A 105 -19.40 -14.99 -13.00
N LYS A 106 -20.37 -15.12 -12.09
CA LYS A 106 -21.71 -14.53 -12.26
C LYS A 106 -21.64 -13.00 -12.24
N SER A 107 -20.80 -12.44 -11.36
CA SER A 107 -20.53 -11.00 -11.32
C SER A 107 -19.99 -10.49 -12.66
N LEU A 108 -19.01 -11.20 -13.23
CA LEU A 108 -18.44 -10.87 -14.52
C LEU A 108 -19.47 -10.98 -15.65
N GLN A 109 -20.25 -12.05 -15.69
CA GLN A 109 -21.32 -12.24 -16.70
C GLN A 109 -22.34 -11.10 -16.65
N LEU A 110 -22.76 -10.71 -15.44
CA LEU A 110 -23.70 -9.61 -15.23
C LEU A 110 -23.15 -8.27 -15.75
N LEU A 111 -21.90 -7.94 -15.40
CA LEU A 111 -21.31 -6.65 -15.75
C LEU A 111 -20.86 -6.55 -17.20
N THR A 112 -20.54 -7.66 -17.84
CA THR A 112 -20.08 -7.68 -19.24
C THR A 112 -21.19 -7.97 -20.24
N GLN A 113 -22.38 -8.41 -19.79
CA GLN A 113 -23.46 -8.94 -20.63
C GLN A 113 -22.88 -9.78 -21.78
N ALA A 114 -22.07 -10.78 -21.42
CA ALA A 114 -21.08 -11.41 -22.31
C ALA A 114 -21.55 -11.62 -23.77
N ASP A 115 -21.07 -10.75 -24.67
CA ASP A 115 -20.94 -11.07 -26.08
C ASP A 115 -19.91 -12.20 -26.19
N ASN A 116 -20.39 -13.42 -26.41
CA ASN A 116 -19.60 -14.65 -26.52
C ASN A 116 -18.74 -14.73 -27.81
N ASN A 117 -18.37 -13.60 -28.41
CA ASN A 117 -17.60 -13.58 -29.64
C ASN A 117 -16.41 -12.63 -29.51
N ASN A 118 -15.22 -13.17 -29.20
CA ASN A 118 -13.98 -12.96 -29.97
C ASN A 118 -12.75 -13.38 -29.15
N THR A 119 -12.12 -14.47 -29.57
CA THR A 119 -10.90 -15.06 -29.00
C THR A 119 -9.62 -14.21 -29.18
N SER A 120 -9.71 -13.01 -29.79
CA SER A 120 -8.60 -12.05 -29.89
C SER A 120 -8.62 -10.95 -28.82
N GLU A 121 -9.77 -10.70 -28.17
CA GLU A 121 -9.93 -9.67 -27.13
C GLU A 121 -9.40 -10.08 -25.76
N ASP A 122 -9.09 -11.36 -25.57
CA ASP A 122 -8.53 -11.90 -24.32
C ASP A 122 -7.05 -11.54 -24.09
N SER A 123 -6.37 -11.05 -25.14
CA SER A 123 -5.01 -10.56 -25.01
C SER A 123 -4.98 -9.22 -24.27
N GLU A 124 -3.93 -8.97 -23.46
CA GLU A 124 -3.75 -7.69 -22.76
C GLU A 124 -3.85 -6.50 -23.72
N LYS A 125 -3.23 -6.61 -24.90
CA LYS A 125 -3.23 -5.56 -25.92
C LYS A 125 -4.61 -5.34 -26.52
N GLY A 126 -5.29 -6.42 -26.91
CA GLY A 126 -6.64 -6.35 -27.48
C GLY A 126 -7.61 -5.69 -26.50
N LYS A 127 -7.60 -6.12 -25.23
CA LYS A 127 -8.46 -5.54 -24.19
C LYS A 127 -8.11 -4.08 -23.87
N PHE A 128 -6.83 -3.73 -23.89
CA PHE A 128 -6.39 -2.34 -23.71
C PHE A 128 -6.92 -1.43 -24.82
N GLU A 129 -6.73 -1.81 -26.08
CA GLU A 129 -7.11 -1.00 -27.24
C GLU A 129 -8.63 -0.85 -27.34
N SER A 130 -9.39 -1.93 -27.17
CA SER A 130 -10.85 -1.88 -27.21
C SER A 130 -11.43 -1.01 -26.09
N THR A 131 -10.95 -1.20 -24.86
CA THR A 131 -11.39 -0.43 -23.69
C THR A 131 -11.01 1.04 -23.84
N LEU A 132 -9.80 1.35 -24.30
CA LEU A 132 -9.35 2.72 -24.47
C LEU A 132 -10.13 3.45 -25.57
N ASN A 133 -10.40 2.79 -26.69
CA ASN A 133 -11.19 3.36 -27.78
C ASN A 133 -12.62 3.67 -27.32
N ASP A 134 -13.26 2.77 -26.57
CA ASP A 134 -14.60 3.01 -26.01
C ASP A 134 -14.60 4.21 -25.06
N LEU A 135 -13.64 4.26 -24.13
CA LEU A 135 -13.51 5.35 -23.17
C LEU A 135 -13.22 6.71 -23.83
N GLU A 136 -12.36 6.75 -24.84
CA GLU A 136 -12.05 7.98 -25.58
C GLU A 136 -13.24 8.45 -26.41
N SER A 137 -13.99 7.54 -27.04
CA SER A 137 -15.22 7.88 -27.79
C SER A 137 -16.28 8.54 -26.90
N LYS A 138 -16.36 8.11 -25.64
CA LYS A 138 -17.34 8.60 -24.65
C LYS A 138 -16.77 9.62 -23.68
N ARG A 139 -15.55 10.13 -23.88
CA ARG A 139 -14.80 10.84 -22.84
C ARG A 139 -15.52 11.99 -22.12
N LEU A 140 -16.27 12.80 -22.87
CA LEU A 140 -17.06 13.92 -22.35
C LEU A 140 -18.37 13.47 -21.69
N LYS A 141 -18.91 12.29 -22.07
CA LYS A 141 -20.17 11.73 -21.59
C LYS A 141 -19.99 10.69 -20.48
N ALA A 142 -18.81 10.08 -20.38
CA ALA A 142 -18.52 9.01 -19.44
C ALA A 142 -18.76 9.50 -18.01
N THR A 143 -19.63 8.81 -17.29
CA THR A 143 -19.99 9.13 -15.92
C THR A 143 -19.02 8.48 -14.94
N GLN A 144 -19.11 8.83 -13.66
CA GLN A 144 -18.36 8.13 -12.61
C GLN A 144 -18.82 6.67 -12.46
N GLN A 145 -20.10 6.38 -12.71
CA GLN A 145 -20.66 5.04 -12.65
C GLN A 145 -20.08 4.15 -13.75
N ASP A 146 -19.94 4.65 -14.98
CA ASP A 146 -19.35 3.89 -16.09
C ASP A 146 -17.91 3.43 -15.77
N ILE A 147 -17.13 4.31 -15.15
CA ILE A 147 -15.76 4.00 -14.76
C ILE A 147 -15.73 3.01 -13.59
N LYS A 148 -16.70 3.09 -12.67
CA LYS A 148 -16.84 2.13 -11.57
C LYS A 148 -17.22 0.73 -12.08
N GLU A 149 -18.16 0.62 -13.02
CA GLU A 149 -18.50 -0.65 -13.67
C GLU A 149 -17.28 -1.31 -14.29
N LEU A 150 -16.52 -0.54 -15.09
CA LEU A 150 -15.31 -1.03 -15.73
C LEU A 150 -14.23 -1.45 -14.71
N PHE A 151 -14.09 -0.70 -13.62
CA PHE A 151 -13.22 -1.09 -12.51
C PHE A 151 -13.68 -2.40 -11.86
N LYS A 152 -14.98 -2.61 -11.67
CA LYS A 152 -15.52 -3.85 -11.10
C LYS A 152 -15.26 -5.05 -12.01
N VAL A 153 -15.43 -4.91 -13.32
CA VAL A 153 -15.04 -5.91 -14.32
C VAL A 153 -13.55 -6.26 -14.20
N ALA A 154 -12.68 -5.25 -14.10
CA ALA A 154 -11.25 -5.47 -13.92
C ALA A 154 -10.96 -6.25 -12.61
N ASP A 155 -11.62 -5.87 -11.53
CA ASP A 155 -11.48 -6.52 -10.23
C ASP A 155 -11.96 -7.99 -10.24
N ASP A 156 -13.02 -8.34 -10.99
CA ASP A 156 -13.41 -9.74 -11.22
C ASP A 156 -12.35 -10.52 -12.00
N PHE A 157 -11.78 -9.93 -13.04
CA PHE A 157 -10.65 -10.56 -13.75
C PHE A 157 -9.45 -10.79 -12.83
N MET A 158 -9.18 -9.86 -11.90
CA MET A 158 -8.11 -10.02 -10.91
C MET A 158 -8.39 -11.20 -9.97
N ASN A 159 -9.62 -11.36 -9.49
CA ASN A 159 -10.02 -12.46 -8.59
C ASN A 159 -10.04 -13.82 -9.31
N LEU A 160 -10.42 -13.84 -10.59
CA LEU A 160 -10.37 -15.02 -11.45
C LEU A 160 -8.95 -15.34 -11.98
N SER A 161 -7.92 -14.60 -11.53
CA SER A 161 -6.53 -14.72 -11.99
C SER A 161 -6.34 -14.55 -13.52
N LYS A 162 -7.28 -13.87 -14.18
CA LYS A 162 -7.23 -13.48 -15.60
C LYS A 162 -6.42 -12.18 -15.75
N TYR A 163 -5.13 -12.27 -15.43
CA TYR A 163 -4.23 -11.11 -15.34
C TYR A 163 -4.06 -10.30 -16.63
N PRO A 164 -3.99 -10.89 -17.84
CA PRO A 164 -3.88 -10.13 -19.08
C PRO A 164 -5.08 -9.20 -19.32
N GLN A 165 -6.30 -9.71 -19.11
CA GLN A 165 -7.54 -8.93 -19.26
C GLN A 165 -7.62 -7.81 -18.22
N PHE A 166 -7.27 -8.11 -16.96
CA PHE A 166 -7.15 -7.11 -15.91
C PHE A 166 -6.14 -6.01 -16.26
N LEU A 167 -4.95 -6.37 -16.76
CA LEU A 167 -3.95 -5.39 -17.18
C LEU A 167 -4.44 -4.53 -18.35
N GLY A 168 -5.15 -5.10 -19.32
CA GLY A 168 -5.70 -4.36 -20.45
C GLY A 168 -6.62 -3.23 -19.98
N ILE A 169 -7.60 -3.56 -19.14
CA ILE A 169 -8.56 -2.58 -18.60
C ILE A 169 -7.87 -1.59 -17.67
N SER A 170 -7.05 -2.07 -16.73
CA SER A 170 -6.43 -1.20 -15.73
C SER A 170 -5.44 -0.20 -16.35
N ARG A 171 -4.68 -0.61 -17.37
CA ARG A 171 -3.81 0.30 -18.13
C ARG A 171 -4.62 1.32 -18.93
N ALA A 172 -5.78 0.95 -19.50
CA ALA A 172 -6.66 1.88 -20.20
C ALA A 172 -7.21 2.96 -19.25
N LEU A 173 -7.65 2.54 -18.06
CA LEU A 173 -8.12 3.46 -17.01
C LEU A 173 -7.02 4.42 -16.52
N LEU A 174 -5.78 3.92 -16.38
CA LEU A 174 -4.61 4.69 -15.96
C LEU A 174 -3.90 5.40 -17.13
N ASN A 175 -4.47 5.37 -18.34
CA ASN A 175 -3.86 6.01 -19.49
C ASN A 175 -3.69 7.52 -19.25
N GLY A 176 -2.50 8.05 -19.53
CA GLY A 176 -2.12 9.43 -19.19
C GLY A 176 -1.42 9.61 -17.84
N SER A 177 -1.31 8.56 -17.01
CA SER A 177 -0.58 8.59 -15.73
C SER A 177 0.95 8.54 -15.87
N GLY A 178 1.52 9.47 -16.64
CA GLY A 178 2.95 9.49 -16.96
C GLY A 178 3.84 10.30 -16.00
N ASP A 179 5.14 9.98 -16.01
CA ASP A 179 6.16 10.69 -15.21
C ASP A 179 6.35 12.16 -15.60
N ASN A 180 5.98 12.55 -16.81
CA ASN A 180 6.12 13.92 -17.28
C ASN A 180 5.02 14.85 -16.76
N VAL A 181 3.99 14.31 -16.12
CA VAL A 181 2.82 15.09 -15.67
C VAL A 181 2.99 15.54 -14.22
N ARG A 182 3.09 16.84 -13.99
CA ARG A 182 3.11 17.44 -12.64
C ARG A 182 1.99 18.47 -12.49
N LEU A 183 1.03 18.19 -11.61
CA LEU A 183 -0.10 19.08 -11.37
C LEU A 183 0.26 20.19 -10.38
N LYS A 184 -0.25 21.42 -10.62
CA LYS A 184 -0.10 22.56 -9.70
C LYS A 184 -0.84 22.32 -8.38
N LYS A 185 -2.01 21.69 -8.46
CA LYS A 185 -2.80 21.24 -7.31
C LYS A 185 -3.04 19.74 -7.48
N LYS A 186 -2.89 18.99 -6.38
CA LYS A 186 -3.19 17.56 -6.38
C LYS A 186 -4.68 17.33 -6.62
N THR A 187 -5.01 16.33 -7.43
CA THR A 187 -6.39 15.92 -7.70
C THR A 187 -7.00 15.27 -6.47
N VAL A 188 -8.24 15.64 -6.17
CA VAL A 188 -9.10 14.93 -5.21
C VAL A 188 -9.91 13.91 -5.99
N LEU A 189 -9.88 12.66 -5.56
CA LEU A 189 -10.60 11.54 -6.19
C LEU A 189 -12.10 11.62 -5.91
N GLY A 190 -12.92 11.06 -6.81
CA GLY A 190 -14.38 10.96 -6.68
C GLY A 190 -15.17 12.28 -6.74
N GLY A 191 -14.52 13.42 -7.05
CA GLY A 191 -15.20 14.69 -7.20
C GLY A 191 -15.86 14.85 -8.57
N ALA A 192 -17.09 15.39 -8.62
CA ALA A 192 -17.70 15.90 -9.84
C ALA A 192 -16.85 17.04 -10.40
N LEU A 193 -15.92 16.71 -11.30
CA LEU A 193 -15.05 17.67 -11.95
C LEU A 193 -15.88 18.46 -12.98
N THR A 194 -16.41 19.60 -12.57
CA THR A 194 -16.74 20.66 -13.53
C THR A 194 -15.45 21.04 -14.25
N MET A 195 -15.37 20.69 -15.53
CA MET A 195 -14.33 21.19 -16.43
C MET A 195 -14.42 22.72 -16.45
N ARG A 196 -13.64 23.40 -15.60
CA ARG A 196 -13.50 24.85 -15.70
C ARG A 196 -12.68 25.16 -16.95
N SER A 197 -13.35 25.57 -18.02
CA SER A 197 -12.72 26.35 -19.08
C SER A 197 -12.19 27.64 -18.45
N VAL A 198 -10.86 27.85 -18.45
CA VAL A 198 -10.27 29.12 -18.02
C VAL A 198 -9.36 29.65 -19.14
N PRO A 199 -9.39 30.96 -19.46
CA PRO A 199 -8.86 31.51 -20.71
C PRO A 199 -7.33 31.54 -20.77
N ARG A 200 -6.84 31.57 -22.00
CA ARG A 200 -5.44 31.70 -22.40
C ARG A 200 -4.77 32.93 -21.77
N ARG A 201 -3.78 32.71 -20.90
CA ARG A 201 -2.61 33.60 -20.78
C ARG A 201 -1.34 32.75 -20.75
N ILE A 202 -0.52 32.96 -21.77
CA ILE A 202 0.78 32.32 -21.97
C ILE A 202 1.80 33.16 -21.23
N ASP A 203 2.13 32.80 -19.99
CA ASP A 203 3.32 33.31 -19.34
C ASP A 203 4.50 32.38 -19.65
N ARG A 204 5.50 32.96 -20.30
CA ARG A 204 6.77 32.32 -20.66
C ARG A 204 7.58 32.10 -19.38
N TYR A 205 8.23 30.94 -19.29
CA TYR A 205 9.08 30.42 -18.20
C TYR A 205 8.40 29.63 -17.08
N ILE A 206 7.73 28.53 -17.43
CA ILE A 206 7.56 27.36 -16.54
C ILE A 206 7.78 26.09 -17.36
N ARG A 207 8.73 25.23 -16.98
CA ARG A 207 8.92 23.89 -17.58
C ARG A 207 7.63 23.08 -17.36
N HIS A 208 6.92 22.83 -18.46
CA HIS A 208 5.75 21.96 -18.63
C HIS A 208 4.63 22.06 -17.58
N VAL A 209 3.72 23.03 -17.78
CA VAL A 209 2.33 22.92 -17.31
C VAL A 209 1.59 22.07 -18.34
N SER A 210 1.32 20.79 -18.07
CA SER A 210 0.50 20.00 -18.98
C SER A 210 -0.93 20.56 -19.00
N HIS A 211 -1.32 21.24 -20.07
CA HIS A 211 -2.73 21.31 -20.43
C HIS A 211 -3.24 19.87 -20.54
N ARG A 212 -4.33 19.52 -19.83
CA ARG A 212 -4.88 18.16 -19.78
C ARG A 212 -5.55 17.81 -21.11
N SER A 213 -4.77 17.44 -22.13
CA SER A 213 -5.33 16.72 -23.26
C SER A 213 -5.76 15.32 -22.82
N ASN A 214 -4.94 14.59 -22.04
CA ASN A 214 -5.18 13.19 -21.65
C ASN A 214 -5.21 13.00 -20.11
N GLN A 215 -6.28 13.47 -19.45
CA GLN A 215 -6.55 13.12 -18.06
C GLN A 215 -6.90 11.61 -17.92
N PRO A 216 -6.29 10.89 -16.95
CA PRO A 216 -6.64 9.49 -16.68
C PRO A 216 -8.07 9.33 -16.17
N PHE A 217 -8.78 8.35 -16.73
CA PHE A 217 -10.15 8.01 -16.33
C PHE A 217 -10.22 7.50 -14.88
N ALA A 218 -9.17 6.81 -14.42
CA ALA A 218 -9.05 6.31 -13.06
C ALA A 218 -9.24 7.40 -12.00
N GLU A 219 -8.91 8.67 -12.28
CA GLU A 219 -9.09 9.76 -11.30
C GLU A 219 -10.55 10.04 -10.92
N ARG A 220 -11.52 9.54 -11.71
CA ARG A 220 -12.95 9.62 -11.42
C ARG A 220 -13.40 8.57 -10.39
N LEU A 221 -12.60 7.54 -10.14
CA LEU A 221 -12.87 6.54 -9.12
C LEU A 221 -12.81 7.17 -7.73
N ASP A 222 -13.44 6.49 -6.78
CA ASP A 222 -13.32 6.83 -5.37
C ASP A 222 -11.92 6.48 -4.86
N GLU A 223 -11.53 7.05 -3.72
CA GLU A 223 -10.17 6.88 -3.19
C GLU A 223 -9.80 5.41 -2.96
N LYS A 224 -10.74 4.61 -2.44
CA LYS A 224 -10.57 3.18 -2.19
C LYS A 224 -10.33 2.42 -3.49
N ASP A 225 -11.20 2.61 -4.48
CA ASP A 225 -11.15 1.90 -5.77
C ASP A 225 -9.91 2.28 -6.57
N TYR A 226 -9.56 3.57 -6.62
CA TYR A 226 -8.32 4.03 -7.25
C TYR A 226 -7.08 3.41 -6.60
N PHE A 227 -7.05 3.35 -5.26
CA PHE A 227 -5.95 2.73 -4.54
C PHE A 227 -5.80 1.23 -4.87
N PHE A 228 -6.91 0.48 -4.90
CA PHE A 228 -6.90 -0.93 -5.27
C PHE A 228 -6.50 -1.14 -6.72
N LEU A 229 -7.03 -0.33 -7.65
CA LEU A 229 -6.66 -0.36 -9.06
C LEU A 229 -5.14 -0.20 -9.23
N VAL A 230 -4.57 0.87 -8.69
CA VAL A 230 -3.12 1.15 -8.80
C VAL A 230 -2.30 0.04 -8.14
N THR A 231 -2.69 -0.40 -6.94
CA THR A 231 -1.94 -1.41 -6.19
C THR A 231 -1.95 -2.77 -6.89
N ASN A 232 -3.11 -3.23 -7.36
CA ASN A 232 -3.25 -4.50 -8.07
C ASN A 232 -2.57 -4.43 -9.44
N THR A 233 -2.70 -3.32 -10.17
CA THR A 233 -1.97 -3.09 -11.43
C THR A 233 -0.47 -3.23 -11.21
N CYS A 234 0.07 -2.59 -10.18
CA CYS A 234 1.49 -2.69 -9.87
C CYS A 234 1.91 -4.10 -9.47
N LYS A 235 1.12 -4.81 -8.66
CA LYS A 235 1.41 -6.21 -8.28
C LYS A 235 1.46 -7.13 -9.50
N VAL A 236 0.50 -6.99 -10.43
CA VAL A 236 0.46 -7.80 -11.64
C VAL A 236 1.61 -7.43 -12.60
N LEU A 237 1.92 -6.14 -12.77
CA LEU A 237 3.10 -5.73 -13.54
C LEU A 237 4.40 -6.28 -12.95
N LEU A 238 4.49 -6.38 -11.62
CA LEU A 238 5.64 -6.99 -10.94
C LEU A 238 5.76 -8.49 -11.21
N LEU A 239 4.62 -9.21 -11.27
CA LEU A 239 4.58 -10.62 -11.66
C LEU A 239 5.13 -10.82 -13.08
N PHE A 240 4.86 -9.89 -13.99
CA PHE A 240 5.39 -9.89 -15.35
C PHE A 240 6.74 -9.17 -15.51
N HIS A 241 7.44 -8.87 -14.42
CA HIS A 241 8.76 -8.19 -14.43
C HIS A 241 8.77 -6.80 -15.13
N ARG A 242 7.62 -6.13 -15.27
CA ARG A 242 7.47 -4.80 -15.87
C ARG A 242 7.59 -3.70 -14.83
N TYR A 243 8.75 -3.68 -14.17
CA TYR A 243 9.01 -2.80 -13.02
C TYR A 243 8.96 -1.31 -13.36
N ASP A 244 9.41 -0.93 -14.56
CA ASP A 244 9.45 0.48 -14.97
C ASP A 244 8.05 1.07 -15.05
N GLU A 245 7.10 0.38 -15.70
CA GLU A 245 5.70 0.80 -15.82
C GLU A 245 5.01 0.84 -14.45
N ALA A 246 5.24 -0.16 -13.60
CA ALA A 246 4.70 -0.14 -12.23
C ALA A 246 5.22 1.09 -11.46
N SER A 247 6.51 1.42 -11.63
CA SER A 247 7.11 2.58 -10.98
C SER A 247 6.54 3.91 -11.48
N THR A 248 6.20 4.03 -12.77
CA THR A 248 5.60 5.25 -13.34
C THR A 248 4.21 5.50 -12.77
N PHE A 249 3.37 4.46 -12.68
CA PHE A 249 2.02 4.60 -12.11
C PHE A 249 2.04 5.02 -10.64
N LEU A 250 2.92 4.42 -9.83
CA LEU A 250 3.07 4.79 -8.41
C LEU A 250 3.59 6.22 -8.24
N ARG A 251 4.59 6.62 -9.03
CA ARG A 251 5.11 7.99 -8.99
C ARG A 251 4.03 9.00 -9.38
N TYR A 252 3.26 8.73 -10.43
CA TYR A 252 2.12 9.56 -10.80
C TYR A 252 1.14 9.70 -9.65
N ALA A 253 0.68 8.58 -9.07
CA ALA A 253 -0.28 8.57 -7.97
C ALA A 253 0.22 9.38 -6.76
N LEU A 254 1.45 9.12 -6.29
CA LEU A 254 2.02 9.80 -5.12
C LEU A 254 2.25 11.30 -5.35
N ARG A 255 2.58 11.69 -6.59
CA ARG A 255 2.86 13.09 -6.95
C ARG A 255 1.60 13.91 -7.18
N ASN A 256 0.63 13.35 -7.90
CA ASN A 256 -0.49 14.11 -8.45
C ASN A 256 -1.81 13.90 -7.71
N ILE A 257 -1.96 12.82 -6.95
CA ILE A 257 -3.20 12.52 -6.22
C ILE A 257 -3.08 12.94 -4.76
N ARG A 258 -4.17 13.50 -4.22
CA ARG A 258 -4.36 13.78 -2.80
C ARG A 258 -5.17 12.65 -2.18
N PHE A 259 -4.49 11.77 -1.47
CA PHE A 259 -5.11 10.76 -0.62
C PHE A 259 -5.59 11.41 0.69
N VAL A 260 -6.87 11.25 1.04
CA VAL A 260 -7.39 11.62 2.36
C VAL A 260 -6.94 10.58 3.38
N THR A 261 -6.96 9.30 2.98
CA THR A 261 -6.51 8.18 3.80
C THR A 261 -5.00 8.04 3.71
N GLN A 262 -4.30 8.47 4.76
CA GLN A 262 -2.84 8.48 4.78
C GLN A 262 -2.23 7.07 4.60
N ALA A 263 -2.91 6.02 5.07
CA ALA A 263 -2.49 4.63 4.94
C ALA A 263 -2.26 4.20 3.47
N TYR A 264 -3.10 4.64 2.54
CA TYR A 264 -2.94 4.34 1.11
C TYR A 264 -1.65 4.95 0.56
N SER A 265 -1.41 6.23 0.85
CA SER A 265 -0.16 6.89 0.45
C SER A 265 1.08 6.22 1.05
N HIS A 266 0.97 5.69 2.28
CA HIS A 266 2.05 4.92 2.90
C HIS A 266 2.33 3.63 2.13
N GLN A 267 1.30 2.82 1.90
CA GLN A 267 1.42 1.53 1.20
C GLN A 267 1.99 1.69 -0.22
N LEU A 268 1.53 2.70 -0.97
CA LEU A 268 2.07 3.00 -2.30
C LEU A 268 3.56 3.43 -2.26
N ASN A 269 3.97 4.21 -1.27
CA ASN A 269 5.39 4.56 -1.07
C ASN A 269 6.23 3.31 -0.75
N PHE A 270 5.74 2.41 0.11
CA PHE A 270 6.41 1.15 0.43
C PHE A 270 6.58 0.27 -0.81
N LEU A 271 5.53 0.13 -1.61
CA LEU A 271 5.58 -0.64 -2.86
C LEU A 271 6.60 -0.03 -3.82
N LEU A 272 6.62 1.30 -4.00
CA LEU A 272 7.57 1.98 -4.87
C LEU A 272 9.04 1.77 -4.43
N VAL A 273 9.29 1.80 -3.12
CA VAL A 273 10.62 1.50 -2.57
C VAL A 273 11.04 0.05 -2.87
N GLY A 274 10.12 -0.91 -2.73
CA GLY A 274 10.38 -2.31 -3.07
C GLY A 274 10.69 -2.50 -4.55
N ILE A 275 9.96 -1.81 -5.44
CA ILE A 275 10.24 -1.81 -6.89
C ILE A 275 11.60 -1.21 -7.19
N ALA A 276 11.89 -0.03 -6.63
CA ALA A 276 13.16 0.65 -6.86
C ALA A 276 14.38 -0.17 -6.41
N PHE A 277 14.22 -0.96 -5.35
CA PHE A 277 15.22 -1.94 -4.93
C PHE A 277 15.40 -3.06 -5.97
N ASN A 278 14.32 -3.67 -6.45
CA ASN A 278 14.39 -4.76 -7.44
C ASN A 278 14.99 -4.31 -8.78
N VAL A 279 14.72 -3.08 -9.23
CA VAL A 279 15.28 -2.51 -10.47
C VAL A 279 16.72 -2.00 -10.30
N SER A 280 17.29 -2.10 -9.10
CA SER A 280 18.61 -1.54 -8.79
C SER A 280 18.73 -0.04 -9.07
N ARG A 281 17.67 0.73 -8.77
CA ARG A 281 17.66 2.20 -8.92
C ARG A 281 17.72 2.88 -7.54
N PRO A 282 18.93 3.08 -6.98
CA PRO A 282 19.06 3.56 -5.60
C PRO A 282 18.52 4.98 -5.43
N LEU A 283 18.73 5.87 -6.41
CA LEU A 283 18.23 7.25 -6.40
C LEU A 283 16.71 7.34 -6.18
N LEU A 284 15.97 6.55 -6.95
CA LEU A 284 14.51 6.50 -6.85
C LEU A 284 14.07 5.93 -5.50
N ALA A 285 14.76 4.92 -5.00
CA ALA A 285 14.45 4.34 -3.70
C ALA A 285 14.67 5.39 -2.59
N PHE A 286 15.78 6.12 -2.63
CA PHE A 286 16.15 7.11 -1.62
C PHE A 286 15.19 8.31 -1.52
N SER A 287 14.61 8.77 -2.64
CA SER A 287 13.63 9.87 -2.60
C SER A 287 12.38 9.51 -1.78
N HIS A 288 12.02 8.23 -1.72
CA HIS A 288 10.86 7.73 -0.97
C HIS A 288 11.22 7.10 0.38
N PHE A 289 12.47 6.66 0.59
CA PHE A 289 12.92 6.10 1.87
C PHE A 289 12.81 7.05 3.04
N LYS A 290 13.13 8.34 2.84
CA LYS A 290 13.04 9.33 3.93
C LYS A 290 11.65 9.33 4.56
N TYR A 291 10.63 9.30 3.72
CA TYR A 291 9.24 9.26 4.15
C TYR A 291 8.90 7.97 4.89
N VAL A 292 9.38 6.82 4.41
CA VAL A 292 9.14 5.53 5.04
C VAL A 292 9.83 5.44 6.41
N CYS A 293 11.09 5.88 6.52
CA CYS A 293 11.84 5.87 7.77
C CYS A 293 11.26 6.81 8.83
N THR A 294 10.74 7.98 8.44
CA THR A 294 10.08 8.88 9.41
C THR A 294 8.80 8.29 9.97
N LYS A 295 8.08 7.45 9.22
CA LYS A 295 6.82 6.83 9.67
C LYS A 295 7.01 5.61 10.55
N LYS A 296 8.13 4.91 10.43
CA LYS A 296 8.43 3.69 11.19
C LYS A 296 9.87 3.69 11.75
N PRO A 297 10.19 4.64 12.64
CA PRO A 297 11.54 4.84 13.14
C PRO A 297 12.13 3.64 13.88
N PHE A 298 11.30 2.77 14.48
CA PHE A 298 11.73 1.62 15.28
C PHE A 298 11.71 0.28 14.51
N SER A 299 11.34 0.26 13.22
CA SER A 299 11.17 -0.98 12.48
C SER A 299 12.49 -1.51 11.91
N ASN A 300 13.00 -2.61 12.47
CA ASN A 300 14.20 -3.29 11.95
C ASN A 300 14.07 -3.66 10.48
N ARG A 301 12.88 -4.11 10.03
CA ARG A 301 12.64 -4.51 8.63
C ARG A 301 12.88 -3.36 7.66
N ILE A 302 12.42 -2.16 8.01
CA ILE A 302 12.51 -0.97 7.15
C ILE A 302 13.95 -0.47 7.09
N TRP A 303 14.62 -0.42 8.24
CA TRP A 303 16.01 -0.01 8.32
C TRP A 303 16.97 -1.02 7.67
N ASN A 304 16.66 -2.32 7.73
CA ASN A 304 17.39 -3.33 6.98
C ASN A 304 17.24 -3.13 5.47
N LEU A 305 16.03 -2.81 5.00
CA LEU A 305 15.81 -2.48 3.59
C LEU A 305 16.55 -1.20 3.19
N PHE A 306 16.53 -0.17 4.03
CA PHE A 306 17.33 1.04 3.85
C PHE A 306 18.83 0.70 3.72
N ASN A 307 19.35 -0.15 4.61
CA ASN A 307 20.75 -0.58 4.57
C ASN A 307 21.08 -1.33 3.28
N LYS A 308 20.20 -2.21 2.79
CA LYS A 308 20.37 -2.88 1.50
C LYS A 308 20.48 -1.90 0.34
N VAL A 309 19.69 -0.83 0.35
CA VAL A 309 19.71 0.20 -0.71
C VAL A 309 20.98 1.06 -0.63
N VAL A 310 21.45 1.37 0.57
CA VAL A 310 22.77 2.00 0.77
C VAL A 310 23.88 1.12 0.20
N LEU A 311 23.87 -0.18 0.49
CA LEU A 311 24.86 -1.13 -0.01
C LEU A 311 24.82 -1.26 -1.53
N MET A 312 23.63 -1.27 -2.13
CA MET A 312 23.43 -1.28 -3.59
C MET A 312 24.08 -0.05 -4.26
N SER A 313 24.11 1.08 -3.56
CA SER A 313 24.78 2.30 -4.01
C SER A 313 26.26 2.41 -3.62
N LYS A 314 26.89 1.33 -3.15
CA LYS A 314 28.28 1.32 -2.66
C LYS A 314 28.57 2.39 -1.58
N GLY A 315 27.53 2.83 -0.86
CA GLY A 315 27.63 3.83 0.21
C GLY A 315 27.41 5.29 -0.20
N ASP A 316 27.35 5.61 -1.50
CA ASP A 316 27.30 7.00 -1.99
C ASP A 316 26.14 7.82 -1.41
N TYR A 317 24.96 7.21 -1.30
CA TYR A 317 23.76 7.90 -0.82
C TYR A 317 23.58 7.87 0.71
N PHE A 318 24.45 7.19 1.45
CA PHE A 318 24.45 7.37 2.90
C PHE A 318 24.84 8.82 3.25
N PHE A 319 25.88 9.33 2.59
CA PHE A 319 26.41 10.67 2.84
C PHE A 319 25.41 11.77 2.53
N THR A 320 24.67 11.65 1.43
CA THR A 320 23.61 12.60 1.05
C THR A 320 22.45 12.64 2.04
N HIS A 321 22.37 11.66 2.95
CA HIS A 321 21.28 11.52 3.91
C HIS A 321 21.72 11.49 5.37
N LYS A 322 23.01 11.68 5.65
CA LYS A 322 23.57 11.73 7.00
C LYS A 322 22.83 12.73 7.90
N ASP A 323 22.54 13.93 7.39
CA ASP A 323 21.82 14.95 8.17
C ASP A 323 20.36 14.58 8.45
N PHE A 324 19.72 13.90 7.50
CA PHE A 324 18.37 13.39 7.70
C PHE A 324 18.35 12.31 8.79
N ILE A 325 19.27 11.35 8.74
CA ILE A 325 19.37 10.28 9.75
C ILE A 325 19.69 10.89 11.12
N ARG A 326 20.64 11.84 11.18
CA ARG A 326 21.00 12.53 12.42
C ARG A 326 19.81 13.27 13.03
N LYS A 327 19.04 14.00 12.21
CA LYS A 327 17.82 14.68 12.66
C LYS A 327 16.82 13.67 13.22
N LEU A 328 16.54 12.60 12.49
CA LEU A 328 15.56 11.59 12.89
C LEU A 328 15.99 10.82 14.15
N LEU A 329 17.29 10.57 14.33
CA LEU A 329 17.86 9.94 15.51
C LEU A 329 17.79 10.88 16.74
N ASN A 330 17.96 12.19 16.55
CA ASN A 330 17.76 13.16 17.63
C ASN A 330 16.29 13.19 18.10
N GLU A 331 15.34 13.05 17.17
CA GLU A 331 13.91 12.92 17.47
C GLU A 331 13.57 11.57 18.11
N ASN A 332 14.31 10.50 17.77
CA ASN A 332 14.04 9.12 18.20
C ASN A 332 15.31 8.45 18.76
N PRO A 333 15.85 8.92 19.90
CA PRO A 333 17.16 8.48 20.40
C PRO A 333 17.18 7.01 20.87
N THR A 334 16.04 6.38 21.11
CA THR A 334 15.97 4.98 21.54
C THR A 334 15.86 4.00 20.36
N SER A 335 15.85 4.48 19.11
CA SER A 335 15.77 3.60 17.95
C SER A 335 17.07 2.82 17.73
N LEU A 336 17.03 1.53 18.10
CA LEU A 336 18.12 0.59 17.89
C LEU A 336 18.60 0.54 16.42
N PRO A 337 17.73 0.29 15.41
CA PRO A 337 18.20 0.13 14.03
C PRO A 337 18.87 1.39 13.47
N MET A 338 18.41 2.58 13.87
CA MET A 338 19.06 3.84 13.48
C MET A 338 20.47 3.96 14.04
N ARG A 339 20.65 3.60 15.31
CA ARG A 339 21.97 3.64 15.96
C ARG A 339 22.94 2.67 15.30
N ILE A 340 22.49 1.45 15.02
CA ILE A 340 23.29 0.43 14.33
C ILE A 340 23.72 0.94 12.95
N ILE A 341 22.81 1.48 12.16
CA ILE A 341 23.12 1.99 10.81
C ILE A 341 24.05 3.20 10.85
N THR A 342 23.83 4.11 11.81
CA THR A 342 24.70 5.26 12.01
C THR A 342 26.11 4.81 12.41
N GLY A 343 26.24 3.87 13.34
CA GLY A 343 27.54 3.29 13.71
C GLY A 343 28.22 2.57 12.55
N ASN A 344 27.47 1.76 11.79
CA ASN A 344 27.99 1.02 10.63
C ASN A 344 28.57 1.99 9.59
N SER A 345 27.84 3.07 9.30
CA SER A 345 28.32 4.08 8.36
C SER A 345 29.63 4.74 8.83
N GLN A 346 29.73 5.12 10.10
CA GLN A 346 30.93 5.75 10.66
C GLN A 346 32.12 4.79 10.63
N LYS A 347 31.87 3.49 10.86
CA LYS A 347 32.87 2.44 10.74
C LYS A 347 33.37 2.33 9.30
N THR A 348 32.47 2.33 8.31
CA THR A 348 32.86 2.28 6.88
C THR A 348 33.65 3.51 6.43
N THR A 349 33.41 4.68 7.04
CA THR A 349 34.19 5.89 6.77
C THR A 349 35.51 5.97 7.55
N GLY A 350 35.91 4.90 8.25
CA GLY A 350 37.16 4.84 9.00
C GLY A 350 37.12 5.46 10.40
N ASN A 351 35.98 5.94 10.87
CA ASN A 351 35.84 6.54 12.21
C ASN A 351 35.33 5.51 13.23
N ALA A 352 36.21 4.57 13.59
CA ALA A 352 35.89 3.48 14.51
C ALA A 352 35.53 3.96 15.93
N LYS A 353 36.06 5.11 16.38
CA LYS A 353 35.76 5.68 17.70
C LYS A 353 34.32 6.18 17.78
N SER A 354 33.87 6.94 16.79
CA SER A 354 32.47 7.39 16.73
C SER A 354 31.52 6.20 16.56
N ALA A 355 31.89 5.21 15.73
CA ALA A 355 31.09 4.00 15.57
C ALA A 355 30.89 3.26 16.90
N LEU A 356 31.97 3.08 17.67
CA LEU A 356 31.89 2.47 19.00
C LEU A 356 30.98 3.25 19.95
N LEU A 357 31.03 4.59 19.92
CA LEU A 357 30.14 5.43 20.74
C LEU A 357 28.67 5.19 20.38
N GLU A 358 28.31 5.09 19.10
CA GLU A 358 26.94 4.80 18.69
C GLU A 358 26.49 3.39 19.09
N TYR A 359 27.36 2.39 18.99
CA TYR A 359 27.04 1.04 19.46
C TYR A 359 26.90 0.97 20.99
N LEU A 360 27.72 1.69 21.75
CA LEU A 360 27.57 1.77 23.22
C LEU A 360 26.26 2.48 23.61
N ARG A 361 25.84 3.49 22.85
CA ARG A 361 24.52 4.11 23.03
C ARG A 361 23.39 3.11 22.71
N ALA A 362 23.55 2.30 21.67
CA ALA A 362 22.61 1.22 21.35
C ALA A 362 22.56 0.17 22.48
N PHE A 363 23.71 -0.22 23.03
CA PHE A 363 23.81 -1.14 24.17
C PHE A 363 23.11 -0.62 25.42
N LYS A 364 23.23 0.69 25.69
CA LYS A 364 22.48 1.32 26.80
C LYS A 364 20.96 1.18 26.63
N CYS A 365 20.46 1.16 25.39
CA CYS A 365 19.03 0.97 25.12
C CYS A 365 18.63 -0.51 25.17
N GLN A 366 19.41 -1.40 24.56
CA GLN A 366 19.13 -2.84 24.47
C GLN A 366 20.42 -3.64 24.69
N PRO A 367 20.77 -3.96 25.96
CA PRO A 367 22.01 -4.65 26.28
C PRO A 367 22.00 -6.14 25.93
N GLU A 368 20.81 -6.73 25.76
CA GLU A 368 20.60 -8.13 25.42
C GLU A 368 20.42 -8.36 23.91
N ASP A 369 20.64 -7.34 23.07
CA ASP A 369 20.65 -7.54 21.62
C ASP A 369 21.98 -8.19 21.18
N PRO A 370 21.96 -9.40 20.56
CA PRO A 370 23.19 -10.10 20.21
C PRO A 370 24.00 -9.35 19.14
N LEU A 371 23.35 -8.69 18.18
CA LEU A 371 24.04 -7.96 17.12
C LEU A 371 24.78 -6.75 17.69
N VAL A 372 24.21 -6.03 18.65
CA VAL A 372 24.89 -4.92 19.34
C VAL A 372 26.16 -5.40 20.04
N ASN A 373 26.08 -6.50 20.80
CA ASN A 373 27.24 -7.08 21.48
C ASN A 373 28.32 -7.53 20.49
N LEU A 374 27.93 -8.11 19.35
CA LEU A 374 28.83 -8.48 18.27
C LEU A 374 29.50 -7.26 17.61
N LEU A 375 28.73 -6.19 17.35
CA LEU A 375 29.27 -4.97 16.73
C LEU A 375 30.26 -4.24 17.65
N ILE A 376 29.98 -4.18 18.95
CA ILE A 376 30.90 -3.62 19.96
C ILE A 376 32.18 -4.43 20.01
N SER A 377 32.07 -5.75 20.20
CA SER A 377 33.23 -6.65 20.33
C SER A 377 34.14 -6.58 19.10
N VAL A 378 33.59 -6.68 17.88
CA VAL A 378 34.37 -6.56 16.64
C VAL A 378 35.03 -5.17 16.52
N THR A 379 34.33 -4.10 16.90
CA THR A 379 34.88 -2.74 16.78
C THR A 379 36.03 -2.50 17.76
N ILE A 380 35.92 -2.98 19.00
CA ILE A 380 37.00 -2.93 20.00
C ILE A 380 38.16 -3.82 19.58
N LEU A 381 37.89 -5.03 19.06
CA LEU A 381 38.92 -5.93 18.57
C LEU A 381 39.73 -5.30 17.43
N CYS A 382 39.06 -4.69 16.44
CA CYS A 382 39.76 -3.99 15.36
C CYS A 382 40.62 -2.83 15.87
N GLN A 383 40.20 -2.13 16.93
CA GLN A 383 41.02 -1.08 17.54
C GLN A 383 42.28 -1.65 18.19
N SER A 384 42.23 -2.84 18.79
CA SER A 384 43.38 -3.48 19.46
C SER A 384 44.57 -3.74 18.51
N LEU A 385 44.29 -3.95 17.23
CA LEU A 385 45.29 -4.16 16.16
C LEU A 385 46.04 -2.88 15.77
N GLY A 386 45.61 -1.72 16.26
CA GLY A 386 46.30 -0.45 16.04
C GLY A 386 47.70 -0.44 16.65
N ARG A 387 48.71 -0.05 15.86
CA ARG A 387 50.13 -0.05 16.26
C ARG A 387 50.45 0.80 17.50
N LYS A 388 49.60 1.78 17.84
CA LYS A 388 49.83 2.81 18.87
C LYS A 388 49.16 2.55 20.23
N ASN A 389 48.66 1.34 20.50
CA ASN A 389 48.00 1.04 21.77
C ASN A 389 48.98 0.43 22.78
N PRO A 390 49.23 1.07 23.94
CA PRO A 390 50.10 0.53 24.98
C PRO A 390 49.48 -0.70 25.69
N ASP A 391 48.17 -0.69 25.95
CA ASP A 391 47.47 -1.75 26.71
C ASP A 391 46.63 -2.69 25.82
N ARG A 392 47.24 -3.31 24.81
CA ARG A 392 46.51 -4.17 23.86
C ARG A 392 45.76 -5.32 24.54
N HIS A 393 46.37 -5.95 25.55
CA HIS A 393 45.76 -7.06 26.30
C HIS A 393 44.43 -6.67 26.95
N LYS A 394 44.34 -5.49 27.57
CA LYS A 394 43.11 -5.01 28.21
C LYS A 394 42.00 -4.73 27.20
N ILE A 395 42.36 -4.18 26.04
CA ILE A 395 41.41 -3.94 24.94
C ILE A 395 40.87 -5.28 24.40
N VAL A 396 41.75 -6.26 24.19
CA VAL A 396 41.35 -7.60 23.74
C VAL A 396 40.44 -8.28 24.76
N LEU A 397 40.79 -8.27 26.06
CA LEU A 397 39.93 -8.81 27.11
C LEU A 397 38.54 -8.15 27.13
N THR A 398 38.49 -6.83 26.91
CA THR A 398 37.23 -6.09 26.81
C THR A 398 36.43 -6.51 25.57
N ALA A 399 37.08 -6.74 24.43
CA ALA A 399 36.38 -7.24 23.24
C ALA A 399 35.78 -8.63 23.48
N PHE A 400 36.55 -9.52 24.13
CA PHE A 400 36.13 -10.89 24.40
C PHE A 400 35.05 -11.00 25.48
N SER A 401 34.96 -10.08 26.44
CA SER A 401 33.84 -10.04 27.38
C SER A 401 32.50 -9.77 26.66
N PHE A 402 32.48 -8.89 25.65
CA PHE A 402 31.30 -8.67 24.81
C PHE A 402 31.02 -9.85 23.86
N PHE A 403 32.04 -10.52 23.31
CA PHE A 403 31.85 -11.76 22.55
C PHE A 403 31.25 -12.88 23.41
N TYR A 404 31.70 -13.01 24.66
CA TYR A 404 31.14 -13.97 25.60
C TYR A 404 29.69 -13.64 25.93
N LYS A 405 29.38 -12.36 26.17
CA LYS A 405 27.99 -11.92 26.35
C LYS A 405 27.12 -12.24 25.12
N TYR A 406 27.62 -12.01 23.90
CA TYR A 406 26.96 -12.42 22.66
C TYR A 406 26.69 -13.93 22.60
N LYS A 407 27.68 -14.78 22.96
CA LYS A 407 27.51 -16.24 23.06
C LYS A 407 26.41 -16.61 24.07
N MET A 408 26.43 -16.00 25.26
CA MET A 408 25.45 -16.25 26.31
C MET A 408 24.02 -15.85 25.91
N ILE A 409 23.87 -14.73 25.20
CA ILE A 409 22.56 -14.24 24.73
C ILE A 409 21.98 -15.13 23.63
N ARG A 410 22.80 -15.55 22.66
CA ARG A 410 22.32 -16.35 21.53
C ARG A 410 21.75 -17.70 21.97
N GLN A 411 22.26 -18.25 23.09
CA GLN A 411 21.92 -19.57 23.62
C GLN A 411 21.96 -20.66 22.51
N ASN A 412 21.52 -21.89 22.80
CA ASN A 412 21.67 -23.04 21.89
C ASN A 412 20.94 -22.93 20.53
N LYS A 413 20.32 -21.79 20.20
CA LYS A 413 19.54 -21.61 18.97
C LYS A 413 20.40 -21.50 17.71
N GLU A 414 21.60 -20.91 17.79
CA GLU A 414 22.48 -20.68 16.63
C GLU A 414 23.97 -20.88 16.98
N LEU A 415 24.32 -22.02 17.59
CA LEU A 415 25.68 -22.32 18.03
C LEU A 415 26.73 -22.24 16.91
N GLN A 416 26.37 -22.66 15.70
CA GLN A 416 27.28 -22.61 14.55
C GLN A 416 27.73 -21.18 14.21
N GLU A 417 26.81 -20.20 14.20
CA GLU A 417 27.14 -18.78 13.97
C GLU A 417 28.11 -18.28 15.05
N VAL A 418 27.82 -18.63 16.30
CA VAL A 418 28.59 -18.17 17.46
C VAL A 418 30.01 -18.71 17.41
N TYR A 419 30.18 -20.02 17.20
CA TYR A 419 31.50 -20.65 17.11
C TYR A 419 32.29 -20.15 15.91
N TYR A 420 31.63 -19.97 14.75
CA TYR A 420 32.28 -19.39 13.57
C TYR A 420 32.80 -17.97 13.86
N ASN A 421 31.97 -17.09 14.44
CA ASN A 421 32.34 -15.72 14.74
C ASN A 421 33.46 -15.63 15.79
N LEU A 422 33.42 -16.46 16.83
CA LEU A 422 34.48 -16.57 17.84
C LEU A 422 35.78 -17.09 17.24
N GLY A 423 35.72 -18.12 16.40
CA GLY A 423 36.87 -18.64 15.66
C GLY A 423 37.49 -17.57 14.76
N ARG A 424 36.66 -16.80 14.03
CA ARG A 424 37.14 -15.69 13.18
C ARG A 424 37.78 -14.57 14.00
N ALA A 425 37.24 -14.25 15.17
CA ALA A 425 37.81 -13.28 16.08
C ALA A 425 39.17 -13.73 16.63
N ALA A 426 39.31 -15.01 16.98
CA ALA A 426 40.57 -15.59 17.43
C ALA A 426 41.62 -15.64 16.31
N HIS A 427 41.24 -16.03 15.10
CA HIS A 427 42.13 -15.98 13.92
C HIS A 427 42.61 -14.55 13.64
N GLN A 428 41.78 -13.53 13.88
CA GLN A 428 42.17 -12.14 13.71
C GLN A 428 43.26 -11.68 14.71
N LEU A 429 43.53 -12.47 15.76
CA LEU A 429 44.58 -12.24 16.74
C LEU A 429 45.86 -13.06 16.51
N GLU A 430 45.99 -13.79 15.40
CA GLU A 430 47.12 -14.72 15.14
C GLU A 430 48.53 -14.08 15.14
N ASP A 431 48.64 -12.74 15.08
CA ASP A 431 49.88 -12.03 15.40
C ASP A 431 50.26 -12.11 16.90
N ASN A 432 49.44 -12.78 17.73
CA ASN A 432 49.60 -12.97 19.18
C ASN A 432 49.13 -14.39 19.62
N PRO A 433 49.85 -15.45 19.21
CA PRO A 433 49.37 -16.83 19.24
C PRO A 433 49.12 -17.40 20.65
N GLU A 434 49.86 -16.94 21.67
CA GLU A 434 49.65 -17.37 23.06
C GLU A 434 48.29 -16.91 23.61
N LEU A 435 47.92 -15.65 23.35
CA LEU A 435 46.66 -15.07 23.79
C LEU A 435 45.48 -15.67 23.03
N ALA A 436 45.63 -15.89 21.71
CA ALA A 436 44.64 -16.56 20.89
C ALA A 436 44.37 -17.99 21.40
N SER A 437 45.42 -18.76 21.71
CA SER A 437 45.32 -20.13 22.25
C SER A 437 44.63 -20.17 23.63
N GLN A 438 44.96 -19.25 24.54
CA GLN A 438 44.27 -19.13 25.83
C GLN A 438 42.80 -18.78 25.68
N LEU A 439 42.44 -17.83 24.81
CA LEU A 439 41.06 -17.39 24.62
C LEU A 439 40.21 -18.46 23.91
N ILE A 440 40.78 -19.20 22.96
CA ILE A 440 40.12 -20.37 22.35
C ILE A 440 39.83 -21.42 23.43
N LYS A 441 40.80 -21.74 24.29
CA LYS A 441 40.61 -22.68 25.41
C LYS A 441 39.62 -22.21 26.47
N GLN A 442 39.48 -20.90 26.68
CA GLN A 442 38.62 -20.35 27.73
C GLN A 442 37.18 -20.09 27.26
N TYR A 443 36.98 -19.77 25.98
CA TYR A 443 35.68 -19.30 25.47
C TYR A 443 35.10 -20.16 24.34
N CYS A 444 35.91 -20.99 23.67
CA CYS A 444 35.48 -21.81 22.52
C CYS A 444 35.38 -23.32 22.81
N THR A 445 35.89 -23.80 23.95
CA THR A 445 35.70 -25.21 24.35
C THR A 445 34.27 -25.45 24.83
N ILE A 446 33.76 -26.63 24.47
CA ILE A 446 32.42 -27.17 24.79
C ILE A 446 32.31 -27.42 26.29
#